data_AF-A0A0C9RDL8-F1
#
_entry.id   AF-A0A0C9RDL8-F1
#
_cell.length_a   1.000
_cell.length_b   1.000
_cell.length_c   1.000
_cell.angle_alpha   90.00
_cell.angle_beta   90.00
_cell.angle_gamma   90.00
#
_symmetry.space_group_name_H-M   'P 1'
#
loop_
_entity.id
_entity.type
_entity.pdbx_description
1 polymer ?
#
loop_
_entity_poly.entity_id
_entity_poly.type
_entity_poly.pdbx_seq_one_letter_code
_entity_poly.pdbx_strand_id
1 'polypeptide(L)'
;MITSVGFVLSLISLFYLQFTPTSCQNFFNTHASMGGHYFAYKWPNGSNIVWYPERNNTPHSGGAIDCFGIGKTAATGLEWFFRNNNSNSLDVRFFLSSRRNPRRMQVLVGPQFGLEWTDFSIQRKTVIIVHGFLSHGHEDWIHRMEEAFHRWGNVNVIVVDWSAHGNTWNYYKAAVNARIVGQEISKFLSHIVNATREQSVPEASWAPIHMVGHSLGAHICGITADYFKNYSTPWEIKRITGLDPAQPCFRVNDLSLNKRHAPLVDVIHTNGKLFSSIGLGLPDPIGHMDFYPNGGKRQPACINIETSAFDYLGIPKSAVEQAICSHGFSHAYFIQSISSAASGGCHFCGHSWDLTCRHAQQIINGTSSLPGNCVEMGLNAENFSLRGSFFVMTSNTTPFCDVSSRDRTQIARRISEDFAGQCQD
;
A
#
# COMPACT_ATOMS: atom_id res chain seq x y z
N MET A 1 3.33 29.25 4.23
CA MET A 1 4.35 29.34 3.17
C MET A 1 5.29 28.16 3.34
N ILE A 2 4.94 27.06 2.68
CA ILE A 2 5.57 25.75 2.81
C ILE A 2 6.77 25.75 1.86
N THR A 3 7.97 25.49 2.36
CA THR A 3 9.25 25.53 1.64
C THR A 3 9.36 24.37 0.65
N SER A 4 8.63 24.50 -0.45
CA SER A 4 8.42 23.56 -1.56
C SER A 4 9.62 23.38 -2.50
N VAL A 5 10.85 23.46 -1.98
CA VAL A 5 12.10 23.27 -2.77
C VAL A 5 13.03 22.22 -2.14
N GLY A 6 13.02 22.04 -0.81
CA GLY A 6 13.84 21.02 -0.14
C GLY A 6 13.33 19.58 -0.31
N PHE A 7 12.03 19.40 -0.54
CA PHE A 7 11.36 18.08 -0.58
C PHE A 7 11.62 17.29 -1.87
N VAL A 8 11.87 18.01 -2.98
CA VAL A 8 12.20 17.40 -4.27
C VAL A 8 13.69 17.03 -4.34
N LEU A 9 14.57 17.77 -3.64
CA LEU A 9 16.02 17.54 -3.62
C LEU A 9 16.43 16.27 -2.86
N SER A 10 15.71 15.84 -1.81
CA SER A 10 16.06 14.62 -1.07
C SER A 10 15.69 13.32 -1.81
N LEU A 11 14.67 13.35 -2.67
CA LEU A 11 14.26 12.17 -3.45
C LEU A 11 15.08 11.98 -4.73
N ILE A 12 15.76 13.03 -5.20
CA ILE A 12 16.56 13.00 -6.43
C ILE A 12 18.08 12.87 -6.14
N SER A 13 18.56 13.32 -4.98
CA SER A 13 20.01 13.26 -4.65
C SER A 13 20.51 11.89 -4.17
N LEU A 14 19.64 10.99 -3.72
CA LEU A 14 20.04 9.63 -3.28
C LEU A 14 19.83 8.55 -4.35
N PHE A 15 19.07 8.82 -5.41
CA PHE A 15 18.61 7.77 -6.31
C PHE A 15 18.68 8.07 -7.82
N TYR A 16 18.93 9.31 -8.26
CA TYR A 16 18.73 9.65 -9.68
C TYR A 16 19.98 9.85 -10.56
N LEU A 17 21.20 9.77 -10.03
CA LEU A 17 22.39 9.80 -10.88
C LEU A 17 23.41 8.76 -10.40
N GLN A 18 23.60 7.72 -11.21
CA GLN A 18 24.77 6.82 -11.29
C GLN A 18 24.71 5.38 -10.76
N PHE A 19 23.58 4.79 -10.38
CA PHE A 19 23.61 3.36 -10.04
C PHE A 19 22.56 2.50 -10.76
N THR A 20 22.93 1.95 -11.92
CA THR A 20 22.32 0.69 -12.40
C THR A 20 22.56 -0.39 -11.32
N PRO A 21 21.78 -1.48 -11.26
CA PRO A 21 22.07 -2.61 -10.35
C PRO A 21 23.53 -3.05 -10.44
N THR A 22 24.08 -3.05 -11.66
CA THR A 22 25.47 -3.33 -11.98
C THR A 22 26.44 -2.30 -11.40
N SER A 23 26.14 -1.01 -11.52
CA SER A 23 26.98 0.05 -10.92
C SER A 23 26.90 0.00 -9.39
N CYS A 24 25.74 -0.30 -8.80
CA CYS A 24 25.58 -0.39 -7.35
C CYS A 24 26.37 -1.59 -6.82
N GLN A 25 26.27 -2.73 -7.51
CA GLN A 25 27.07 -3.92 -7.23
C GLN A 25 28.56 -3.68 -7.47
N ASN A 26 28.95 -2.91 -8.47
CA ASN A 26 30.34 -2.52 -8.72
C ASN A 26 30.87 -1.56 -7.64
N PHE A 27 30.06 -0.61 -7.16
CA PHE A 27 30.41 0.26 -6.04
C PHE A 27 30.62 -0.54 -4.75
N PHE A 28 29.74 -1.50 -4.47
CA PHE A 28 29.91 -2.42 -3.35
C PHE A 28 31.11 -3.35 -3.53
N ASN A 29 31.33 -3.93 -4.71
CA ASN A 29 32.48 -4.80 -4.98
C ASN A 29 33.83 -4.05 -4.96
N THR A 30 33.84 -2.74 -5.24
CA THR A 30 35.06 -1.91 -5.16
C THR A 30 35.35 -1.40 -3.75
N HIS A 31 34.34 -1.27 -2.89
CA HIS A 31 34.48 -0.67 -1.55
C HIS A 31 34.25 -1.65 -0.39
N ALA A 32 33.78 -2.86 -0.67
CA ALA A 32 33.68 -3.96 0.28
C ALA A 32 34.61 -5.10 -0.16
N SER A 33 35.62 -5.43 0.64
CA SER A 33 36.33 -6.69 0.45
C SER A 33 35.43 -7.83 0.92
N MET A 34 34.88 -8.60 -0.01
CA MET A 34 34.20 -9.87 0.31
C MET A 34 35.25 -10.95 0.56
N GLY A 35 35.88 -10.91 1.74
CA GLY A 35 36.76 -11.95 2.23
C GLY A 35 36.02 -12.93 3.13
N GLY A 36 35.20 -13.82 2.55
CA GLY A 36 34.71 -15.09 3.13
C GLY A 36 33.96 -15.14 4.48
N HIS A 37 34.19 -14.23 5.43
CA HIS A 37 33.73 -14.36 6.82
C HIS A 37 33.46 -13.02 7.52
N TYR A 38 33.60 -11.88 6.83
CA TYR A 38 33.26 -10.56 7.38
C TYR A 38 32.99 -9.54 6.27
N PHE A 39 32.30 -8.45 6.59
CA PHE A 39 32.07 -7.31 5.70
C PHE A 39 32.82 -6.11 6.25
N ALA A 40 33.68 -5.48 5.45
CA ALA A 40 34.40 -4.27 5.84
C ALA A 40 34.06 -3.11 4.91
N TYR A 41 33.65 -1.97 5.45
CA TYR A 41 33.38 -0.73 4.71
C TYR A 41 34.22 0.41 5.28
N LYS A 42 34.88 1.15 4.40
CA LYS A 42 35.72 2.31 4.75
C LYS A 42 35.08 3.59 4.23
N TRP A 43 34.67 4.46 5.14
CA TRP A 43 34.09 5.75 4.82
C TRP A 43 35.13 6.73 4.27
N PRO A 44 34.73 7.72 3.45
CA PRO A 44 35.62 8.78 2.96
C PRO A 44 36.27 9.63 4.05
N ASN A 45 35.65 9.70 5.23
CA ASN A 45 36.20 10.36 6.42
C ASN A 45 37.24 9.50 7.18
N GLY A 46 37.60 8.33 6.63
CA GLY A 46 38.62 7.44 7.19
C GLY A 46 38.12 6.42 8.21
N SER A 47 36.85 6.44 8.60
CA SER A 47 36.29 5.47 9.55
C SER A 47 36.03 4.11 8.90
N ASN A 48 36.29 3.02 9.61
CA ASN A 48 36.09 1.65 9.14
C ASN A 48 34.97 0.98 9.95
N ILE A 49 34.05 0.28 9.28
CA ILE A 49 33.11 -0.64 9.90
C ILE A 49 33.48 -2.04 9.45
N VAL A 50 33.72 -2.95 10.39
CA VAL A 50 33.99 -4.37 10.13
C VAL A 50 32.92 -5.20 10.85
N TRP A 51 32.25 -6.08 10.11
CA TRP A 51 31.13 -6.89 10.57
C TRP A 51 31.43 -8.38 10.45
N TYR A 52 31.12 -9.16 11.48
CA TYR A 52 31.21 -10.62 11.47
C TYR A 52 29.78 -11.21 11.62
N PRO A 53 29.33 -12.12 10.75
CA PRO A 53 28.05 -12.80 10.92
C PRO A 53 28.06 -13.68 12.16
N GLU A 54 27.29 -13.31 13.19
CA GLU A 54 27.01 -14.22 14.30
C GLU A 54 26.04 -15.33 13.87
N ARG A 55 26.41 -16.58 14.14
CA ARG A 55 25.64 -17.80 13.76
C ARG A 55 24.35 -18.02 14.56
N ASN A 56 24.03 -17.19 15.56
CA ASN A 56 23.04 -17.56 16.60
C ASN A 56 21.74 -16.76 16.64
N ASN A 57 21.40 -16.00 15.61
CA ASN A 57 20.03 -15.52 15.40
C ASN A 57 19.53 -16.07 14.06
N THR A 58 18.94 -17.26 14.08
CA THR A 58 18.14 -17.76 12.96
C THR A 58 17.04 -16.72 12.66
N PRO A 59 17.07 -16.05 11.50
CA PRO A 59 16.01 -15.12 11.14
C PRO A 59 14.73 -15.96 10.98
N HIS A 60 13.64 -15.55 11.62
CA HIS A 60 12.32 -16.02 11.22
C HIS A 60 12.20 -15.93 9.70
N SER A 61 11.75 -17.02 9.11
CA SER A 61 11.65 -17.36 7.68
C SER A 61 10.96 -16.30 6.79
N GLY A 62 11.59 -15.14 6.65
CA GLY A 62 11.21 -14.06 5.76
C GLY A 62 12.48 -13.36 5.30
N GLY A 63 12.76 -13.42 4.00
CA GLY A 63 13.96 -12.88 3.38
C GLY A 63 14.13 -11.38 3.67
N ALA A 64 15.38 -10.90 3.56
CA ALA A 64 15.69 -9.48 3.72
C ALA A 64 15.10 -8.64 2.58
N ILE A 65 14.77 -7.37 2.85
CA ILE A 65 14.27 -6.44 1.82
C ILE A 65 15.41 -6.08 0.86
N ASP A 66 15.41 -6.76 -0.28
CA ASP A 66 16.35 -6.51 -1.37
C ASP A 66 15.76 -5.50 -2.37
N CYS A 67 15.79 -4.22 -2.01
CA CYS A 67 15.30 -3.14 -2.86
C CYS A 67 16.03 -3.02 -4.21
N PHE A 68 17.25 -3.56 -4.32
CA PHE A 68 18.18 -3.27 -5.40
C PHE A 68 18.61 -4.52 -6.18
N GLY A 69 18.12 -5.71 -5.81
CA GLY A 69 18.55 -6.97 -6.40
C GLY A 69 20.01 -7.32 -6.10
N ILE A 70 20.55 -6.84 -4.98
CA ILE A 70 21.95 -7.03 -4.57
C ILE A 70 22.21 -8.41 -3.92
N GLY A 71 21.17 -9.23 -3.78
CA GLY A 71 21.22 -10.57 -3.22
C GLY A 71 20.98 -10.60 -1.71
N LYS A 72 20.46 -11.75 -1.23
CA LYS A 72 19.97 -11.92 0.16
C LYS A 72 21.01 -11.53 1.23
N THR A 73 22.28 -11.86 1.04
CA THR A 73 23.34 -11.57 2.02
C THR A 73 23.61 -10.07 2.16
N ALA A 74 23.71 -9.36 1.04
CA ALA A 74 23.95 -7.91 1.04
C ALA A 74 22.71 -7.13 1.50
N ALA A 75 21.51 -7.57 1.10
CA ALA A 75 20.25 -7.01 1.59
C ALA A 75 20.09 -7.18 3.10
N THR A 76 20.50 -8.33 3.67
CA THR A 76 20.47 -8.57 5.13
C THR A 76 21.38 -7.59 5.88
N GLY A 77 22.58 -7.32 5.34
CA GLY A 77 23.52 -6.36 5.92
C GLY A 77 22.98 -4.92 5.90
N LEU A 78 22.37 -4.50 4.78
CA LEU A 78 21.73 -3.18 4.68
C LEU A 78 20.52 -3.06 5.61
N GLU A 79 19.65 -4.07 5.67
CA GLU A 79 18.49 -4.08 6.57
C GLU A 79 18.93 -3.90 8.02
N TRP A 80 19.97 -4.62 8.48
CA TRP A 80 20.54 -4.46 9.82
C TRP A 80 21.03 -3.03 10.09
N PHE A 81 21.77 -2.44 9.15
CA PHE A 81 22.29 -1.07 9.28
C PHE A 81 21.17 -0.05 9.50
N PHE A 82 20.08 -0.17 8.74
CA PHE A 82 18.95 0.76 8.85
C PHE A 82 18.04 0.48 10.06
N ARG A 83 18.03 -0.76 10.60
CA ARG A 83 17.32 -1.12 11.83
C ARG A 83 18.01 -0.62 13.10
N ASN A 84 19.35 -0.64 13.16
CA ASN A 84 20.10 -0.32 14.37
C ASN A 84 20.14 1.17 14.75
N ASN A 85 19.64 2.08 13.91
CA ASN A 85 19.60 3.52 14.18
C ASN A 85 18.29 3.97 14.86
N ASN A 86 18.00 3.41 16.04
CA ASN A 86 16.84 3.68 16.90
C ASN A 86 15.46 3.34 16.29
N SER A 87 14.96 2.12 16.52
CA SER A 87 13.54 1.77 16.36
C SER A 87 12.99 1.23 17.68
N ASN A 88 12.38 2.10 18.49
CA ASN A 88 11.60 1.64 19.63
C ASN A 88 10.23 1.16 19.12
N SER A 89 9.79 -0.03 19.53
CA SER A 89 8.48 -0.60 19.18
C SER A 89 7.30 0.23 19.71
N LEU A 90 7.54 1.20 20.59
CA LEU A 90 6.55 2.06 21.23
C LEU A 90 5.93 3.12 20.29
N ASP A 91 6.43 3.25 19.05
CA ASP A 91 6.06 4.37 18.19
C ASP A 91 4.95 4.06 17.16
N VAL A 92 4.39 2.83 17.16
CA VAL A 92 3.17 2.51 16.38
C VAL A 92 1.94 2.71 17.27
N ARG A 93 1.01 3.57 16.83
CA ARG A 93 -0.18 3.93 17.60
C ARG A 93 -1.43 3.34 16.97
N PHE A 94 -2.31 2.81 17.81
CA PHE A 94 -3.57 2.20 17.40
C PHE A 94 -4.73 3.06 17.91
N PHE A 95 -5.55 3.55 16.99
CA PHE A 95 -6.71 4.37 17.31
C PHE A 95 -7.98 3.64 16.94
N LEU A 96 -8.84 3.38 17.92
CA LEU A 96 -10.09 2.66 17.77
C LEU A 96 -11.25 3.64 17.71
N SER A 97 -12.17 3.42 16.79
CA SER A 97 -13.41 4.17 16.65
C SER A 97 -14.55 3.24 16.19
N SER A 98 -15.78 3.69 16.41
CA SER A 98 -16.98 3.01 15.94
C SER A 98 -18.06 4.03 15.61
N ARG A 99 -19.17 3.58 15.01
CA ARG A 99 -20.34 4.44 14.78
C ARG A 99 -20.90 5.05 16.09
N ARG A 100 -20.85 4.33 17.21
CA ARG A 100 -21.36 4.82 18.51
C ARG A 100 -20.36 5.72 19.21
N ASN A 101 -19.06 5.46 19.05
CA ASN A 101 -17.99 6.29 19.56
C ASN A 101 -17.06 6.70 18.40
N PRO A 102 -17.44 7.72 17.62
CA PRO A 102 -16.67 8.14 16.44
C PRO A 102 -15.36 8.85 16.81
N ARG A 103 -15.18 9.19 18.09
CA ARG A 103 -13.94 9.79 18.59
C ARG A 103 -12.89 8.70 18.75
N ARG A 104 -11.72 8.90 18.13
CA ARG A 104 -10.59 7.97 18.22
C ARG A 104 -10.12 7.81 19.66
N MET A 105 -10.13 6.57 20.14
CA MET A 105 -9.54 6.17 21.42
C MET A 105 -8.22 5.46 21.15
N GLN A 106 -7.12 5.98 21.69
CA GLN A 106 -5.83 5.32 21.57
C GLN A 106 -5.78 4.10 22.49
N VAL A 107 -5.31 2.97 21.96
CA VAL A 107 -5.04 1.76 22.74
C VAL A 107 -3.55 1.47 22.70
N LEU A 108 -2.98 1.20 23.88
CA LEU A 108 -1.55 0.92 24.04
C LEU A 108 -1.33 -0.60 24.13
N VAL A 109 -0.29 -1.08 23.46
CA VAL A 109 0.20 -2.45 23.61
C VAL A 109 1.08 -2.52 24.87
N GLY A 110 0.87 -3.52 25.72
CA GLY A 110 1.69 -3.75 26.91
C GLY A 110 0.90 -4.29 28.10
N PRO A 111 1.50 -4.25 29.31
CA PRO A 111 0.87 -4.72 30.55
C PRO A 111 -0.45 -4.02 30.89
N GLN A 112 -0.59 -2.76 30.49
CA GLN A 112 -1.78 -1.93 30.66
C GLN A 112 -2.76 -1.99 29.47
N PHE A 113 -2.65 -3.01 28.61
CA PHE A 113 -3.58 -3.18 27.50
C PHE A 113 -5.01 -3.37 28.03
N GLY A 114 -5.95 -2.65 27.44
CA GLY A 114 -7.36 -2.68 27.79
C GLY A 114 -8.23 -2.16 26.65
N LEU A 115 -9.49 -2.59 26.64
CA LEU A 115 -10.50 -2.19 25.65
C LEU A 115 -11.73 -1.55 26.30
N GLU A 116 -11.78 -1.48 27.63
CA GLU A 116 -12.91 -1.04 28.44
C GLU A 116 -13.31 0.43 28.22
N TRP A 117 -12.38 1.26 27.75
CA TRP A 117 -12.64 2.66 27.36
C TRP A 117 -12.99 2.84 25.88
N THR A 118 -13.14 1.73 25.14
CA THR A 118 -13.53 1.71 23.73
C THR A 118 -14.92 1.09 23.56
N ASP A 119 -15.55 1.28 22.41
CA ASP A 119 -16.77 0.54 22.02
C ASP A 119 -16.43 -0.69 21.15
N PHE A 120 -15.21 -1.22 21.27
CA PHE A 120 -14.78 -2.37 20.49
C PHE A 120 -15.61 -3.62 20.84
N SER A 121 -15.97 -4.38 19.82
CA SER A 121 -16.55 -5.71 19.99
C SER A 121 -16.08 -6.63 18.89
N ILE A 122 -15.44 -7.74 19.24
CA ILE A 122 -14.92 -8.71 18.27
C ILE A 122 -16.01 -9.33 17.37
N GLN A 123 -17.28 -9.25 17.81
CA GLN A 123 -18.44 -9.75 17.07
C GLN A 123 -18.82 -8.85 15.90
N ARG A 124 -18.22 -7.67 15.79
CA ARG A 124 -18.37 -6.74 14.66
C ARG A 124 -17.19 -6.89 13.72
N LYS A 125 -17.44 -6.80 12.40
CA LYS A 125 -16.37 -6.77 11.39
C LYS A 125 -15.39 -5.66 11.78
N THR A 126 -14.10 -5.98 11.76
CA THR A 126 -13.05 -5.04 12.15
C THR A 126 -12.30 -4.58 10.92
N VAL A 127 -12.32 -3.28 10.65
CA VAL A 127 -11.59 -2.68 9.54
C VAL A 127 -10.32 -2.02 10.07
N ILE A 128 -9.17 -2.39 9.52
CA ILE A 128 -7.87 -1.82 9.90
C ILE A 128 -7.35 -0.98 8.74
N ILE A 129 -7.14 0.32 8.97
CA ILE A 129 -6.67 1.26 7.96
C ILE A 129 -5.18 1.55 8.21
N VAL A 130 -4.34 1.32 7.20
CA VAL A 130 -2.87 1.48 7.27
C VAL A 130 -2.41 2.45 6.19
N HIS A 131 -1.82 3.57 6.61
CA HIS A 131 -1.32 4.62 5.70
C HIS A 131 0.03 4.26 5.04
N GLY A 132 0.47 5.08 4.08
CA GLY A 132 1.71 4.90 3.32
C GLY A 132 2.93 5.67 3.84
N PHE A 133 3.96 5.74 2.99
CA PHE A 133 5.18 6.52 3.19
C PHE A 133 4.87 8.03 3.23
N LEU A 134 5.59 8.79 4.07
CA LEU A 134 5.41 10.25 4.23
C LEU A 134 3.95 10.67 4.55
N SER A 135 3.22 9.79 5.24
CA SER A 135 1.82 9.98 5.64
C SER A 135 1.70 9.72 7.16
N HIS A 136 0.55 10.04 7.73
CA HIS A 136 0.24 9.71 9.13
C HIS A 136 -1.22 9.26 9.33
N GLY A 137 -1.55 8.80 10.55
CA GLY A 137 -2.91 8.33 10.85
C GLY A 137 -3.97 9.42 10.89
N HIS A 138 -3.60 10.70 10.89
CA HIS A 138 -4.51 11.86 10.98
C HIS A 138 -4.73 12.59 9.64
N GLU A 139 -4.41 11.93 8.53
CA GLU A 139 -4.67 12.48 7.21
C GLU A 139 -6.17 12.58 6.91
N ASP A 140 -6.57 13.59 6.13
CA ASP A 140 -7.97 13.83 5.77
C ASP A 140 -8.62 12.64 5.07
N TRP A 141 -7.86 11.88 4.27
CA TRP A 141 -8.39 10.69 3.60
C TRP A 141 -8.66 9.54 4.58
N ILE A 142 -7.89 9.40 5.66
CA ILE A 142 -8.15 8.42 6.71
C ILE A 142 -9.45 8.80 7.43
N HIS A 143 -9.59 10.06 7.81
CA HIS A 143 -10.80 10.56 8.48
C HIS A 143 -12.05 10.35 7.64
N ARG A 144 -11.99 10.67 6.34
CA ARG A 144 -13.11 10.42 5.41
C ARG A 144 -13.41 8.93 5.24
N MET A 145 -12.40 8.07 5.28
CA MET A 145 -12.59 6.62 5.20
C MET A 145 -13.24 6.05 6.46
N GLU A 146 -12.78 6.46 7.65
CA GLU A 146 -13.42 6.10 8.92
C GLU A 146 -14.89 6.52 8.93
N GLU A 147 -15.18 7.76 8.54
CA GLU A 147 -16.54 8.28 8.47
C GLU A 147 -17.41 7.47 7.49
N ALA A 148 -16.87 7.14 6.32
CA ALA A 148 -17.58 6.31 5.35
C ALA A 148 -17.92 4.93 5.94
N PHE A 149 -16.98 4.28 6.64
CA PHE A 149 -17.25 3.01 7.33
C PHE A 149 -18.27 3.12 8.45
N HIS A 150 -18.22 4.19 9.25
CA HIS A 150 -19.21 4.45 10.30
C HIS A 150 -20.62 4.65 9.75
N ARG A 151 -20.76 5.27 8.57
CA ARG A 151 -22.05 5.43 7.88
C ARG A 151 -22.52 4.12 7.26
N TRP A 152 -21.61 3.33 6.70
CA TRP A 152 -21.92 2.08 6.01
C TRP A 152 -22.44 0.99 6.95
N GLY A 153 -21.79 0.78 8.10
CA GLY A 153 -22.11 -0.39 8.94
C GLY A 153 -21.71 -0.25 10.39
N ASN A 154 -22.19 -1.18 11.21
CA ASN A 154 -21.76 -1.31 12.60
C ASN A 154 -20.44 -2.10 12.66
N VAL A 155 -19.33 -1.43 12.39
CA VAL A 155 -17.97 -1.99 12.37
C VAL A 155 -17.10 -1.39 13.46
N ASN A 156 -16.04 -2.10 13.83
CA ASN A 156 -14.90 -1.48 14.50
C ASN A 156 -13.98 -0.90 13.43
N VAL A 157 -13.49 0.32 13.61
CA VAL A 157 -12.44 0.89 12.76
C VAL A 157 -11.19 1.09 13.59
N ILE A 158 -10.06 0.62 13.08
CA ILE A 158 -8.75 0.71 13.71
C ILE A 158 -7.83 1.44 12.74
N VAL A 159 -7.42 2.65 13.11
CA VAL A 159 -6.40 3.40 12.37
C VAL A 159 -5.05 3.09 12.98
N VAL A 160 -4.11 2.65 12.13
CA VAL A 160 -2.72 2.43 12.50
C VAL A 160 -1.91 3.64 12.08
N ASP A 161 -1.34 4.35 13.06
CA ASP A 161 -0.38 5.41 12.82
C ASP A 161 1.03 4.91 13.08
N TRP A 162 1.80 4.78 12.00
CA TRP A 162 3.20 4.38 12.01
C TRP A 162 4.10 5.50 11.49
N SER A 163 3.65 6.76 11.53
CA SER A 163 4.39 7.93 11.03
C SER A 163 5.79 8.09 11.63
N ALA A 164 6.02 7.66 12.87
CA ALA A 164 7.36 7.63 13.46
C ALA A 164 8.37 6.76 12.67
N HIS A 165 7.87 5.73 11.99
CA HIS A 165 8.66 4.80 11.19
C HIS A 165 8.58 5.08 9.68
N GLY A 166 7.49 5.70 9.22
CA GLY A 166 7.17 5.90 7.80
C GLY A 166 7.31 7.33 7.28
N ASN A 167 7.28 8.32 8.16
CA ASN A 167 7.49 9.72 7.81
C ASN A 167 8.98 10.08 7.93
N THR A 168 9.79 9.38 7.16
CA THR A 168 11.24 9.58 7.07
C THR A 168 11.60 9.98 5.66
N TRP A 169 12.65 10.79 5.51
CA TRP A 169 13.20 11.15 4.21
C TRP A 169 13.84 9.96 3.47
N ASN A 170 14.10 8.85 4.17
CA ASN A 170 14.73 7.66 3.60
C ASN A 170 13.69 6.57 3.33
N TYR A 171 13.30 6.42 2.07
CA TYR A 171 12.35 5.40 1.64
C TYR A 171 12.80 3.97 1.97
N TYR A 172 14.10 3.65 1.82
CA TYR A 172 14.62 2.32 2.17
C TYR A 172 14.41 2.02 3.65
N LYS A 173 14.67 2.99 4.54
CA LYS A 173 14.40 2.86 5.98
C LYS A 173 12.91 2.61 6.24
N ALA A 174 12.02 3.35 5.58
CA ALA A 174 10.58 3.13 5.72
C ALA A 174 10.16 1.72 5.23
N ALA A 175 10.69 1.27 4.09
CA ALA A 175 10.43 -0.06 3.56
C ALA A 175 10.90 -1.15 4.54
N VAL A 176 12.12 -1.03 5.08
CA VAL A 176 12.65 -1.92 6.12
C VAL A 176 11.76 -1.93 7.37
N ASN A 177 11.31 -0.76 7.81
CA ASN A 177 10.45 -0.63 8.98
C ASN A 177 9.06 -1.26 8.77
N ALA A 178 8.59 -1.44 7.53
CA ALA A 178 7.31 -2.09 7.25
C ALA A 178 7.22 -3.48 7.91
N ARG A 179 8.34 -4.21 8.02
CA ARG A 179 8.41 -5.49 8.72
C ARG A 179 8.12 -5.36 10.21
N ILE A 180 8.73 -4.35 10.85
CA ILE A 180 8.55 -4.05 12.28
C ILE A 180 7.09 -3.65 12.52
N VAL A 181 6.55 -2.73 11.71
CA VAL A 181 5.16 -2.28 11.84
C VAL A 181 4.18 -3.44 11.65
N GLY A 182 4.40 -4.29 10.66
CA GLY A 182 3.56 -5.46 10.42
C GLY A 182 3.54 -6.42 11.62
N GLN A 183 4.69 -6.62 12.26
CA GLN A 183 4.81 -7.39 13.49
C GLN A 183 4.09 -6.73 14.67
N GLU A 184 4.23 -5.41 14.87
CA GLU A 184 3.56 -4.69 15.95
C GLU A 184 2.03 -4.71 15.81
N ILE A 185 1.49 -4.57 14.59
CA ILE A 185 0.04 -4.74 14.35
C ILE A 185 -0.39 -6.16 14.72
N SER A 186 0.39 -7.20 14.36
CA SER A 186 0.03 -8.59 14.69
C SER A 186 0.01 -8.85 16.21
N LYS A 187 0.96 -8.25 16.95
CA LYS A 187 0.98 -8.29 18.42
C LYS A 187 -0.24 -7.59 19.00
N PHE A 188 -0.58 -6.41 18.49
CA PHE A 188 -1.78 -5.69 18.92
C PHE A 188 -3.06 -6.53 18.73
N LEU A 189 -3.20 -7.21 17.58
CA LEU A 189 -4.30 -8.13 17.36
C LEU A 189 -4.30 -9.31 18.33
N SER A 190 -3.13 -9.87 18.68
CA SER A 190 -3.06 -10.94 19.69
C SER A 190 -3.49 -10.47 21.09
N HIS A 191 -3.24 -9.21 21.45
CA HIS A 191 -3.73 -8.64 22.71
C HIS A 191 -5.25 -8.53 22.72
N ILE A 192 -5.87 -8.12 21.59
CA ILE A 192 -7.34 -8.12 21.44
C ILE A 192 -7.90 -9.53 21.62
N VAL A 193 -7.28 -10.54 21.00
CA VAL A 193 -7.68 -11.95 21.13
C VAL A 193 -7.67 -12.39 22.60
N ASN A 194 -6.58 -12.10 23.33
CA ASN A 194 -6.43 -12.49 24.73
C ASN A 194 -7.49 -11.80 25.61
N ALA A 195 -7.65 -10.48 25.49
CA ALA A 195 -8.67 -9.75 26.26
C ALA A 195 -10.10 -10.22 25.95
N THR A 196 -10.37 -10.61 24.70
CA THR A 196 -11.68 -11.16 24.30
C THR A 196 -11.93 -12.53 24.94
N ARG A 197 -10.90 -13.39 25.02
CA ARG A 197 -11.00 -14.70 25.67
C ARG A 197 -11.27 -14.58 27.16
N GLU A 198 -10.64 -13.61 27.82
CA GLU A 198 -10.89 -13.30 29.24
C GLU A 198 -12.36 -12.90 29.48
N GLN A 199 -12.98 -12.21 28.51
CA GLN A 199 -14.41 -11.86 28.54
C GLN A 199 -15.34 -13.04 28.18
N SER A 200 -14.80 -14.23 27.91
CA SER A 200 -15.57 -15.44 27.58
C SER A 200 -16.52 -15.29 26.37
N VAL A 201 -16.16 -14.44 25.40
CA VAL A 201 -16.94 -14.28 24.16
C VAL A 201 -16.75 -15.51 23.26
N PRO A 202 -17.82 -16.22 22.86
CA PRO A 202 -17.69 -17.45 22.06
C PRO A 202 -16.93 -17.23 20.75
N GLU A 203 -15.91 -18.04 20.50
CA GLU A 203 -15.04 -17.97 19.31
C GLU A 203 -15.83 -18.03 17.98
N ALA A 204 -16.92 -18.80 17.94
CA ALA A 204 -17.81 -18.88 16.77
C ALA A 204 -18.53 -17.56 16.42
N SER A 205 -18.57 -16.60 17.35
CA SER A 205 -19.20 -15.29 17.14
C SER A 205 -18.23 -14.21 16.65
N TRP A 206 -16.94 -14.52 16.50
CA TRP A 206 -15.92 -13.55 16.15
C TRP A 206 -16.03 -13.20 14.66
N ALA A 207 -16.23 -11.92 14.36
CA ALA A 207 -16.36 -11.43 13.00
C ALA A 207 -14.97 -11.15 12.39
N PRO A 208 -14.80 -11.33 11.07
CA PRO A 208 -13.49 -11.28 10.44
C PRO A 208 -12.88 -9.87 10.40
N ILE A 209 -11.57 -9.83 10.17
CA ILE A 209 -10.81 -8.61 9.91
C ILE A 209 -10.76 -8.32 8.40
N HIS A 210 -10.92 -7.04 8.05
CA HIS A 210 -10.62 -6.48 6.74
C HIS A 210 -9.52 -5.43 6.88
N MET A 211 -8.34 -5.68 6.31
CA MET A 211 -7.26 -4.67 6.29
C MET A 211 -7.31 -3.86 4.99
N VAL A 212 -7.12 -2.55 5.09
CA VAL A 212 -7.08 -1.62 3.97
C VAL A 212 -5.76 -0.85 4.06
N GLY A 213 -4.85 -1.10 3.14
CA GLY A 213 -3.52 -0.49 3.15
C GLY A 213 -3.27 0.34 1.91
N HIS A 214 -2.80 1.58 2.07
CA HIS A 214 -2.40 2.44 0.96
C HIS A 214 -0.88 2.46 0.77
N SER A 215 -0.41 2.40 -0.48
CA SER A 215 1.02 2.50 -0.79
C SER A 215 1.83 1.42 -0.05
N LEU A 216 2.86 1.81 0.71
CA LEU A 216 3.62 0.92 1.59
C LEU A 216 2.76 0.23 2.66
N GLY A 217 1.66 0.86 3.07
CA GLY A 217 0.66 0.28 3.99
C GLY A 217 0.01 -1.00 3.45
N ALA A 218 -0.13 -1.14 2.12
CA ALA A 218 -0.64 -2.37 1.51
C ALA A 218 0.27 -3.58 1.79
N HIS A 219 1.58 -3.38 1.74
CA HIS A 219 2.57 -4.40 2.08
C HIS A 219 2.61 -4.67 3.57
N ILE A 220 2.49 -3.64 4.41
CA ILE A 220 2.34 -3.80 5.86
C ILE A 220 1.15 -4.71 6.18
N CYS A 221 0.00 -4.56 5.52
CA CYS A 221 -1.14 -5.47 5.69
C CYS A 221 -0.80 -6.93 5.37
N GLY A 222 -0.09 -7.18 4.25
CA GLY A 222 0.36 -8.53 3.88
C GLY A 222 1.32 -9.13 4.91
N ILE A 223 2.30 -8.33 5.34
CA ILE A 223 3.27 -8.70 6.39
C ILE A 223 2.55 -9.00 7.71
N THR A 224 1.60 -8.16 8.13
CA THR A 224 0.78 -8.40 9.32
C THR A 224 0.07 -9.74 9.23
N ALA A 225 -0.54 -10.06 8.09
CA ALA A 225 -1.23 -11.33 7.91
C ALA A 225 -0.29 -12.54 8.03
N ASP A 226 0.94 -12.45 7.53
CA ASP A 226 1.94 -13.50 7.70
C ASP A 226 2.34 -13.71 9.17
N TYR A 227 2.56 -12.62 9.92
CA TYR A 227 2.85 -12.73 11.34
C TYR A 227 1.65 -13.24 12.14
N PHE A 228 0.44 -12.79 11.79
CA PHE A 228 -0.76 -13.08 12.55
C PHE A 228 -1.19 -14.55 12.45
N LYS A 229 -0.88 -15.22 11.33
CA LYS A 229 -1.08 -16.68 11.15
C LYS A 229 -0.36 -17.55 12.18
N ASN A 230 0.68 -17.03 12.84
CA ASN A 230 1.42 -17.79 13.86
C ASN A 230 0.72 -17.80 15.23
N TYR A 231 -0.32 -16.99 15.43
CA TYR A 231 -1.10 -17.00 16.66
C TYR A 231 -2.20 -18.05 16.59
N SER A 232 -2.40 -18.79 17.69
CA SER A 232 -3.51 -19.74 17.80
C SER A 232 -4.82 -19.01 18.12
N THR A 233 -5.53 -18.62 17.06
CA THR A 233 -6.79 -17.85 17.13
C THR A 233 -7.71 -18.19 15.96
N PRO A 234 -9.04 -18.25 16.16
CA PRO A 234 -10.01 -18.33 15.06
C PRO A 234 -10.30 -16.97 14.43
N TRP A 235 -9.78 -15.86 14.98
CA TRP A 235 -9.97 -14.53 14.41
C TRP A 235 -9.16 -14.41 13.12
N GLU A 236 -9.82 -14.32 11.97
CA GLU A 236 -9.16 -14.38 10.66
C GLU A 236 -9.09 -13.01 9.96
N ILE A 237 -7.93 -12.70 9.36
CA ILE A 237 -7.81 -11.65 8.34
C ILE A 237 -8.35 -12.20 7.03
N LYS A 238 -9.67 -12.01 6.82
CA LYS A 238 -10.40 -12.60 5.70
C LYS A 238 -10.22 -11.81 4.39
N ARG A 239 -9.94 -10.51 4.50
CA ARG A 239 -9.79 -9.62 3.35
C ARG A 239 -8.65 -8.62 3.54
N ILE A 240 -7.87 -8.41 2.50
CA ILE A 240 -6.91 -7.30 2.39
C ILE A 240 -7.21 -6.51 1.11
N THR A 241 -7.47 -5.21 1.24
CA THR A 241 -7.56 -4.30 0.10
C THR A 241 -6.27 -3.48 -0.01
N GLY A 242 -5.56 -3.66 -1.12
CA GLY A 242 -4.36 -2.90 -1.48
C GLY A 242 -4.71 -1.67 -2.31
N LEU A 243 -4.50 -0.48 -1.78
CA LEU A 243 -4.76 0.78 -2.47
C LEU A 243 -3.44 1.30 -3.06
N ASP A 244 -3.27 1.07 -4.36
CA ASP A 244 -2.08 1.37 -5.16
C ASP A 244 -0.76 0.96 -4.45
N PRO A 245 -0.53 -0.35 -4.21
CA PRO A 245 0.62 -0.85 -3.44
C PRO A 245 1.97 -0.36 -4.01
N ALA A 246 2.89 0.07 -3.16
CA ALA A 246 4.12 0.74 -3.60
C ALA A 246 5.06 -0.17 -4.40
N GLN A 247 5.57 0.29 -5.54
CA GLN A 247 6.48 -0.48 -6.39
C GLN A 247 7.92 -0.57 -5.87
N PRO A 248 8.58 0.53 -5.43
CA PRO A 248 9.98 0.46 -5.06
C PRO A 248 10.18 -0.49 -3.88
N CYS A 249 11.12 -1.44 -4.01
CA CYS A 249 11.42 -2.54 -3.07
C CYS A 249 10.45 -3.73 -2.99
N PHE A 250 9.32 -3.70 -3.70
CA PHE A 250 8.26 -4.72 -3.56
C PHE A 250 7.81 -5.34 -4.89
N ARG A 251 8.59 -5.16 -5.97
CA ARG A 251 8.30 -5.83 -7.23
C ARG A 251 8.73 -7.31 -7.24
N VAL A 252 9.84 -7.63 -6.56
CA VAL A 252 10.38 -9.00 -6.44
C VAL A 252 10.81 -9.22 -5.00
N ASN A 253 9.84 -9.35 -4.08
CA ASN A 253 10.12 -9.47 -2.65
C ASN A 253 9.06 -10.35 -1.98
N ASP A 254 9.49 -11.27 -1.11
CA ASP A 254 8.62 -12.18 -0.35
C ASP A 254 7.63 -11.43 0.57
N LEU A 255 7.97 -10.19 0.95
CA LEU A 255 7.18 -9.30 1.80
C LEU A 255 6.15 -8.48 1.03
N SER A 256 6.12 -8.60 -0.30
CA SER A 256 5.15 -7.90 -1.15
C SER A 256 3.77 -8.52 -0.96
N LEU A 257 2.76 -7.64 -0.87
CA LEU A 257 1.35 -8.05 -0.80
C LEU A 257 1.06 -8.99 -1.98
N ASN A 258 0.43 -10.13 -1.69
CA ASN A 258 0.00 -11.07 -2.72
C ASN A 258 -1.18 -11.94 -2.24
N LYS A 259 -1.74 -12.74 -3.14
CA LYS A 259 -2.91 -13.61 -2.91
C LYS A 259 -2.81 -14.53 -1.70
N ARG A 260 -1.61 -14.92 -1.25
CA ARG A 260 -1.44 -15.84 -0.10
C ARG A 260 -1.76 -15.19 1.25
N HIS A 261 -1.85 -13.87 1.31
CA HIS A 261 -1.97 -13.14 2.57
C HIS A 261 -3.36 -13.19 3.19
N ALA A 262 -4.42 -13.33 2.40
CA ALA A 262 -5.79 -13.48 2.90
C ALA A 262 -6.66 -14.26 1.91
N PRO A 263 -7.77 -14.88 2.35
CA PRO A 263 -8.76 -15.52 1.46
C PRO A 263 -9.23 -14.64 0.30
N LEU A 264 -9.33 -13.32 0.53
CA LEU A 264 -9.53 -12.33 -0.52
C LEU A 264 -8.47 -11.23 -0.42
N VAL A 265 -7.81 -10.96 -1.55
CA VAL A 265 -6.89 -9.83 -1.70
C VAL A 265 -7.34 -9.07 -2.93
N ASP A 266 -7.87 -7.87 -2.77
CA ASP A 266 -8.33 -7.03 -3.86
C ASP A 266 -7.47 -5.76 -3.96
N VAL A 267 -7.07 -5.37 -5.17
CA VAL A 267 -6.09 -4.31 -5.39
C VAL A 267 -6.66 -3.26 -6.33
N ILE A 268 -6.47 -1.99 -6.02
CA ILE A 268 -6.86 -0.86 -6.88
C ILE A 268 -5.59 -0.16 -7.34
N HIS A 269 -5.23 -0.33 -8.62
CA HIS A 269 -4.06 0.27 -9.25
C HIS A 269 -4.44 1.61 -9.87
N THR A 270 -3.82 2.70 -9.41
CA THR A 270 -4.11 4.05 -9.93
C THR A 270 -2.88 4.80 -10.42
N ASN A 271 -1.67 4.36 -10.04
CA ASN A 271 -0.40 4.87 -10.54
C ASN A 271 0.63 3.75 -10.84
N GLY A 272 0.15 2.63 -11.39
CA GLY A 272 0.94 1.48 -11.83
C GLY A 272 1.72 1.69 -13.13
N LYS A 273 2.49 2.79 -13.24
CA LYS A 273 3.54 2.91 -14.28
C LYS A 273 4.81 2.23 -13.77
N LEU A 274 5.79 1.99 -14.65
CA LEU A 274 7.13 1.66 -14.18
C LEU A 274 7.70 2.83 -13.36
N PHE A 275 8.48 2.55 -12.33
CA PHE A 275 9.12 3.59 -11.52
C PHE A 275 10.00 4.53 -12.37
N SER A 276 10.65 4.01 -13.42
CA SER A 276 11.38 4.80 -14.43
C SER A 276 10.52 5.81 -15.18
N SER A 277 9.20 5.69 -15.13
CA SER A 277 8.21 6.61 -15.67
C SER A 277 7.37 7.26 -14.57
N ILE A 278 7.93 7.38 -13.36
CA ILE A 278 7.32 8.03 -12.18
C ILE A 278 6.01 7.33 -11.76
N GLY A 279 6.01 5.99 -11.82
CA GLY A 279 4.97 5.16 -11.22
C GLY A 279 5.33 4.80 -9.78
N LEU A 280 4.49 5.21 -8.83
CA LEU A 280 4.63 4.92 -7.42
C LEU A 280 4.01 3.55 -7.08
N GLY A 281 2.94 3.15 -7.77
CA GLY A 281 2.24 1.89 -7.56
C GLY A 281 2.82 0.73 -8.39
N LEU A 282 2.55 -0.50 -7.97
CA LEU A 282 2.86 -1.72 -8.74
C LEU A 282 1.98 -1.81 -9.99
N PRO A 283 2.55 -2.08 -11.18
CA PRO A 283 1.76 -2.35 -12.38
C PRO A 283 1.18 -3.76 -12.41
N ASP A 284 1.91 -4.71 -11.81
CA ASP A 284 1.64 -6.14 -11.93
C ASP A 284 0.42 -6.52 -11.09
N PRO A 285 -0.44 -7.45 -11.56
CA PRO A 285 -1.58 -7.94 -10.78
C PRO A 285 -1.07 -8.83 -9.64
N ILE A 286 -1.32 -8.42 -8.39
CA ILE A 286 -0.84 -9.12 -7.20
C ILE A 286 -1.98 -9.70 -6.35
N GLY A 287 -3.23 -9.32 -6.64
CA GLY A 287 -4.43 -9.72 -5.92
C GLY A 287 -5.16 -10.91 -6.52
N HIS A 288 -6.17 -11.36 -5.79
CA HIS A 288 -7.25 -12.20 -6.31
C HIS A 288 -8.10 -11.43 -7.33
N MET A 289 -8.26 -10.12 -7.11
CA MET A 289 -8.99 -9.20 -7.98
C MET A 289 -8.17 -7.92 -8.12
N ASP A 290 -7.75 -7.56 -9.32
CA ASP A 290 -6.90 -6.40 -9.59
C ASP A 290 -7.66 -5.41 -10.47
N PHE A 291 -8.04 -4.27 -9.92
CA PHE A 291 -8.82 -3.25 -10.59
C PHE A 291 -7.91 -2.13 -11.10
N TYR A 292 -8.10 -1.74 -12.35
CA TYR A 292 -7.33 -0.73 -13.03
C TYR A 292 -8.22 0.42 -13.52
N PRO A 293 -8.63 1.34 -12.62
CA PRO A 293 -9.30 2.59 -12.99
C PRO A 293 -8.57 3.33 -14.10
N ASN A 294 -9.25 3.50 -15.23
CA ASN A 294 -8.76 4.19 -16.43
C ASN A 294 -7.42 3.62 -16.93
N GLY A 295 -7.22 2.31 -16.80
CA GLY A 295 -5.97 1.62 -17.16
C GLY A 295 -4.89 1.67 -16.10
N GLY A 296 -5.19 2.24 -14.92
CA GLY A 296 -4.39 2.15 -13.70
C GLY A 296 -3.08 2.92 -13.68
N LYS A 297 -2.83 3.82 -14.64
CA LYS A 297 -1.57 4.59 -14.76
C LYS A 297 -1.70 6.07 -14.34
N ARG A 298 -2.75 6.74 -14.80
CA ARG A 298 -3.01 8.17 -14.58
C ARG A 298 -4.49 8.40 -14.34
N GLN A 299 -4.84 9.19 -13.33
CA GLN A 299 -6.24 9.41 -12.97
C GLN A 299 -6.79 10.72 -13.57
N PRO A 300 -8.04 10.75 -14.07
CA PRO A 300 -8.58 11.88 -14.83
C PRO A 300 -8.60 13.23 -14.11
N ALA A 301 -8.75 13.22 -12.80
CA ALA A 301 -8.75 14.43 -11.99
C ALA A 301 -7.35 15.03 -11.74
N CYS A 302 -6.26 14.32 -12.10
CA CYS A 302 -4.87 14.71 -11.78
C CYS A 302 -4.14 15.46 -12.91
N ILE A 303 -4.88 16.01 -13.88
CA ILE A 303 -4.31 16.39 -15.19
C ILE A 303 -4.13 17.91 -15.38
N ASN A 304 -4.76 18.72 -14.53
CA ASN A 304 -4.65 20.18 -14.58
C ASN A 304 -3.88 20.74 -13.38
N ILE A 305 -2.69 20.21 -13.08
CA ILE A 305 -1.82 20.81 -12.06
C ILE A 305 -0.99 21.89 -12.79
N GLU A 306 -1.42 23.15 -12.67
CA GLU A 306 -0.77 24.30 -13.32
C GLU A 306 0.69 24.45 -12.88
N THR A 307 1.57 24.66 -13.86
CA THR A 307 3.01 24.77 -13.65
C THR A 307 3.39 26.15 -13.08
N SER A 308 3.98 26.17 -11.89
CA SER A 308 4.89 27.26 -11.49
C SER A 308 6.30 26.90 -11.99
N ALA A 309 6.89 27.76 -12.83
CA ALA A 309 8.19 27.56 -13.47
C ALA A 309 9.35 27.36 -12.46
N PHE A 310 9.70 26.11 -12.18
CA PHE A 310 10.96 25.72 -11.54
C PHE A 310 11.30 24.28 -11.93
N ASP A 311 12.11 24.13 -12.98
CA ASP A 311 12.79 22.88 -13.31
C ASP A 311 14.17 22.90 -12.64
N TYR A 312 14.34 22.13 -11.56
CA TYR A 312 15.66 22.00 -10.91
C TYR A 312 16.20 20.57 -10.90
N LEU A 313 15.49 19.59 -11.45
CA LEU A 313 15.84 18.17 -11.23
C LEU A 313 15.69 17.25 -12.45
N GLY A 314 15.59 17.80 -13.66
CA GLY A 314 15.47 16.99 -14.89
C GLY A 314 14.16 16.18 -15.01
N ILE A 315 13.28 16.28 -14.02
CA ILE A 315 11.91 15.75 -13.99
C ILE A 315 10.97 16.93 -13.70
N PRO A 316 9.93 17.17 -14.54
CA PRO A 316 8.99 18.26 -14.31
C PRO A 316 8.24 18.09 -12.98
N LYS A 317 8.16 19.14 -12.17
CA LYS A 317 7.38 19.17 -10.90
C LYS A 317 5.94 18.67 -11.09
N SER A 318 5.30 19.08 -12.18
CA SER A 318 3.94 18.66 -12.54
C SER A 318 3.80 17.15 -12.75
N ALA A 319 4.85 16.48 -13.21
CA ALA A 319 4.85 15.02 -13.38
C ALA A 319 4.88 14.30 -12.03
N VAL A 320 5.63 14.83 -11.06
CA VAL A 320 5.67 14.31 -9.68
C VAL A 320 4.34 14.54 -8.97
N GLU A 321 3.79 15.76 -9.08
CA GLU A 321 2.49 16.09 -8.49
C GLU A 321 1.36 15.25 -9.07
N GLN A 322 1.38 15.00 -10.39
CA GLN A 322 0.42 14.10 -11.05
C GLN A 322 0.55 12.65 -10.53
N ALA A 323 1.77 12.16 -10.31
CA ALA A 323 2.00 10.82 -9.80
C ALA A 323 1.46 10.68 -8.37
N ILE A 324 1.78 11.63 -7.48
CA ILE A 324 1.26 11.67 -6.10
C ILE A 324 -0.27 11.74 -6.10
N CYS A 325 -0.85 12.62 -6.92
CA CYS A 325 -2.29 12.72 -7.08
C CYS A 325 -2.90 11.38 -7.53
N SER A 326 -2.37 10.79 -8.62
CA SER A 326 -2.88 9.52 -9.14
C SER A 326 -2.74 8.38 -8.13
N HIS A 327 -1.66 8.37 -7.33
CA HIS A 327 -1.41 7.40 -6.27
C HIS A 327 -2.46 7.49 -5.14
N GLY A 328 -2.89 8.71 -4.78
CA GLY A 328 -3.95 8.94 -3.79
C GLY A 328 -5.37 8.63 -4.28
N PHE A 329 -5.60 8.57 -5.59
CA PHE A 329 -6.95 8.30 -6.10
C PHE A 329 -7.46 6.89 -5.77
N SER A 330 -6.57 5.93 -5.49
CA SER A 330 -6.94 4.59 -5.02
C SER A 330 -7.80 4.64 -3.75
N HIS A 331 -7.40 5.42 -2.74
CA HIS A 331 -8.20 5.61 -1.53
C HIS A 331 -9.43 6.49 -1.79
N ALA A 332 -9.37 7.46 -2.71
CA ALA A 332 -10.54 8.28 -3.05
C ALA A 332 -11.67 7.44 -3.68
N TYR A 333 -11.35 6.55 -4.62
CA TYR A 333 -12.32 5.63 -5.21
C TYR A 333 -12.86 4.64 -4.17
N PHE A 334 -12.00 4.11 -3.30
CA PHE A 334 -12.42 3.19 -2.26
C PHE A 334 -13.38 3.86 -1.26
N ILE A 335 -13.08 5.07 -0.78
CA ILE A 335 -13.96 5.87 0.09
C ILE A 335 -15.32 6.10 -0.56
N GLN A 336 -15.33 6.44 -1.85
CA GLN A 336 -16.58 6.61 -2.57
C GLN A 336 -17.35 5.29 -2.68
N SER A 337 -16.68 4.16 -2.95
CA SER A 337 -17.34 2.85 -3.02
C SER A 337 -18.06 2.48 -1.71
N ILE A 338 -17.46 2.81 -0.55
CA ILE A 338 -18.08 2.62 0.76
C ILE A 338 -19.31 3.51 0.90
N SER A 339 -19.18 4.78 0.52
CA SER A 339 -20.26 5.77 0.61
C SER A 339 -21.44 5.39 -0.30
N SER A 340 -21.17 4.97 -1.53
CA SER A 340 -22.18 4.46 -2.48
C SER A 340 -22.90 3.24 -1.92
N ALA A 341 -22.17 2.29 -1.33
CA ALA A 341 -22.77 1.11 -0.70
C ALA A 341 -23.68 1.48 0.48
N ALA A 342 -23.39 2.56 1.20
CA ALA A 342 -24.21 3.04 2.30
C ALA A 342 -25.49 3.78 1.83
N SER A 343 -25.42 4.52 0.72
CA SER A 343 -26.51 5.39 0.26
C SER A 343 -27.32 4.86 -0.93
N GLY A 344 -27.00 3.65 -1.44
CA GLY A 344 -27.57 3.16 -2.71
C GLY A 344 -27.12 3.98 -3.92
N GLY A 345 -25.89 4.49 -3.88
CA GLY A 345 -25.31 5.30 -4.94
C GLY A 345 -24.90 4.48 -6.17
N CYS A 346 -24.18 5.12 -7.07
CA CYS A 346 -23.60 4.50 -8.26
C CYS A 346 -22.52 3.42 -7.92
N HIS A 347 -22.24 2.55 -8.89
CA HIS A 347 -21.31 1.42 -8.76
C HIS A 347 -20.08 1.58 -9.65
N PHE A 348 -18.91 1.21 -9.13
CA PHE A 348 -17.68 1.14 -9.93
C PHE A 348 -17.63 -0.18 -10.69
N CYS A 349 -18.13 -0.17 -11.91
CA CYS A 349 -18.22 -1.38 -12.73
C CYS A 349 -16.86 -1.76 -13.34
N GLY A 350 -16.33 -2.91 -12.93
CA GLY A 350 -15.14 -3.53 -13.50
C GLY A 350 -15.49 -4.58 -14.56
N HIS A 351 -14.85 -4.47 -15.71
CA HIS A 351 -14.94 -5.42 -16.82
C HIS A 351 -13.66 -6.22 -16.90
N SER A 352 -13.75 -7.55 -17.06
CA SER A 352 -12.57 -8.40 -17.22
C SER A 352 -11.64 -7.86 -18.31
N TRP A 353 -10.35 -7.79 -18.00
CA TRP A 353 -9.36 -7.14 -18.85
C TRP A 353 -8.08 -7.98 -18.90
N ASP A 354 -7.52 -8.14 -20.09
CA ASP A 354 -6.28 -8.89 -20.33
C ASP A 354 -5.03 -8.01 -20.27
N LEU A 355 -5.17 -6.77 -19.78
CA LEU A 355 -4.13 -5.75 -19.67
C LEU A 355 -3.62 -5.22 -21.03
N THR A 356 -4.32 -5.51 -22.14
CA THR A 356 -3.96 -4.99 -23.48
C THR A 356 -4.71 -3.71 -23.84
N CYS A 357 -4.09 -2.88 -24.68
CA CYS A 357 -4.75 -1.68 -25.22
C CYS A 357 -6.00 -2.03 -26.03
N ARG A 358 -5.91 -3.03 -26.92
CA ARG A 358 -7.01 -3.46 -27.78
C ARG A 358 -8.25 -3.81 -26.96
N HIS A 359 -8.10 -4.64 -25.93
CA HIS A 359 -9.22 -5.05 -25.10
C HIS A 359 -9.80 -3.88 -24.29
N ALA A 360 -8.95 -2.98 -23.77
CA ALA A 360 -9.44 -1.76 -23.11
C ALA A 360 -10.29 -0.91 -24.08
N GLN A 361 -9.86 -0.71 -25.34
CA GLN A 361 -10.64 0.02 -26.34
C GLN A 361 -11.98 -0.67 -26.64
N GLN A 362 -12.01 -2.00 -26.72
CA GLN A 362 -13.26 -2.75 -26.91
C GLN A 362 -14.24 -2.57 -25.73
N ILE A 363 -13.72 -2.58 -24.50
CA ILE A 363 -14.51 -2.32 -23.28
C ILE A 363 -15.08 -0.90 -23.31
N ILE A 364 -14.26 0.10 -23.65
CA ILE A 364 -14.68 1.51 -23.68
C ILE A 364 -15.77 1.75 -24.74
N ASN A 365 -15.60 1.15 -25.93
CA ASN A 365 -16.53 1.27 -27.06
C ASN A 365 -17.79 0.40 -26.92
N GLY A 366 -17.87 -0.45 -25.90
CA GLY A 366 -19.00 -1.36 -25.69
C GLY A 366 -19.09 -2.48 -26.72
N THR A 367 -17.99 -2.80 -27.40
CA THR A 367 -17.91 -3.87 -28.43
C THR A 367 -17.38 -5.18 -27.87
N SER A 368 -17.07 -5.25 -26.57
CA SER A 368 -16.69 -6.50 -25.91
C SER A 368 -17.82 -7.51 -25.95
N SER A 369 -17.51 -8.74 -26.37
CA SER A 369 -18.44 -9.87 -26.55
C SER A 369 -18.94 -10.48 -25.23
N LEU A 370 -18.60 -9.91 -24.07
CA LEU A 370 -19.03 -10.38 -22.76
C LEU A 370 -20.07 -9.41 -22.15
N PRO A 371 -21.35 -9.52 -22.52
CA PRO A 371 -22.42 -8.89 -21.77
C PRO A 371 -22.54 -9.59 -20.40
N GLY A 372 -22.38 -8.86 -19.30
CA GLY A 372 -23.08 -9.21 -18.06
C GLY A 372 -22.30 -9.26 -16.74
N ASN A 373 -20.97 -9.40 -16.70
CA ASN A 373 -20.30 -9.57 -15.39
C ASN A 373 -19.56 -8.31 -14.96
N CYS A 374 -20.35 -7.29 -14.62
CA CYS A 374 -19.90 -6.13 -13.88
C CYS A 374 -19.42 -6.56 -12.49
N VAL A 375 -18.10 -6.58 -12.27
CA VAL A 375 -17.52 -6.85 -10.95
C VAL A 375 -17.28 -5.51 -10.26
N GLU A 376 -17.90 -5.30 -9.11
CA GLU A 376 -17.80 -4.01 -8.43
C GLU A 376 -16.43 -3.81 -7.78
N MET A 377 -15.73 -2.75 -8.17
CA MET A 377 -14.50 -2.32 -7.51
C MET A 377 -14.81 -1.68 -6.15
N GLY A 378 -13.98 -1.98 -5.15
CA GLY A 378 -14.04 -1.36 -3.84
C GLY A 378 -14.80 -2.21 -2.83
N LEU A 379 -15.62 -1.60 -1.97
CA LEU A 379 -16.19 -2.29 -0.81
C LEU A 379 -16.96 -3.57 -1.19
N ASN A 380 -17.74 -3.56 -2.26
CA ASN A 380 -18.56 -4.71 -2.66
C ASN A 380 -17.80 -5.80 -3.44
N ALA A 381 -16.49 -5.65 -3.68
CA ALA A 381 -15.70 -6.67 -4.39
C ALA A 381 -15.78 -8.06 -3.74
N GLU A 382 -15.97 -8.13 -2.41
CA GLU A 382 -16.12 -9.38 -1.67
C GLU A 382 -17.38 -10.19 -2.02
N ASN A 383 -18.37 -9.56 -2.68
CA ASN A 383 -19.61 -10.21 -3.09
C ASN A 383 -19.48 -10.98 -4.41
N PHE A 384 -18.34 -10.86 -5.10
CA PHE A 384 -18.11 -11.47 -6.41
C PHE A 384 -17.17 -12.66 -6.30
N SER A 385 -17.44 -13.72 -7.06
CA SER A 385 -16.58 -14.91 -7.16
C SER A 385 -15.55 -14.82 -8.29
N LEU A 386 -15.74 -13.93 -9.26
CA LEU A 386 -14.83 -13.75 -10.39
C LEU A 386 -13.47 -13.19 -9.92
N ARG A 387 -12.40 -13.67 -10.52
CA ARG A 387 -11.01 -13.37 -10.17
C ARG A 387 -10.24 -12.94 -11.42
N GLY A 388 -9.17 -12.17 -11.23
CA GLY A 388 -8.34 -11.67 -12.33
C GLY A 388 -8.30 -10.14 -12.38
N SER A 389 -7.94 -9.62 -13.55
CA SER A 389 -7.78 -8.18 -13.78
C SER A 389 -9.03 -7.56 -14.37
N PHE A 390 -9.37 -6.36 -13.93
CA PHE A 390 -10.57 -5.64 -14.32
C PHE A 390 -10.26 -4.21 -14.73
N PHE A 391 -10.74 -3.80 -15.90
CA PHE A 391 -10.74 -2.42 -16.33
C PHE A 391 -11.97 -1.71 -15.77
N VAL A 392 -11.75 -0.58 -15.10
CA VAL A 392 -12.83 0.24 -14.50
C VAL A 392 -12.77 1.62 -15.13
N MET A 393 -13.88 2.14 -15.61
CA MET A 393 -13.94 3.54 -16.07
C MET A 393 -14.36 4.44 -14.90
N THR A 394 -13.72 5.59 -14.74
CA THR A 394 -14.13 6.61 -13.77
C THR A 394 -14.08 8.01 -14.36
N SER A 395 -14.96 8.88 -13.85
CA SER A 395 -15.00 10.31 -14.15
C SER A 395 -13.88 11.07 -13.43
N ASN A 396 -13.63 12.30 -13.90
CA ASN A 396 -12.75 13.26 -13.22
C ASN A 396 -13.45 14.02 -12.07
N THR A 397 -14.77 13.85 -11.92
CA THR A 397 -15.59 14.54 -10.92
C THR A 397 -16.39 13.55 -10.09
N THR A 398 -16.76 13.97 -8.88
CA THR A 398 -17.62 13.14 -8.01
C THR A 398 -19.09 13.25 -8.45
N PRO A 399 -19.86 12.15 -8.44
CA PRO A 399 -19.44 10.81 -8.09
C PRO A 399 -18.62 10.14 -9.24
N PHE A 400 -17.41 9.64 -8.95
CA PHE A 400 -16.44 9.17 -9.96
C PHE A 400 -16.89 7.95 -10.77
N CYS A 401 -17.80 7.15 -10.24
CA CYS A 401 -18.51 6.05 -10.91
C CYS A 401 -19.41 6.48 -12.10
N ASP A 402 -19.80 7.77 -12.18
CA ASP A 402 -20.75 8.27 -13.17
C ASP A 402 -19.98 8.77 -14.39
N VAL A 403 -19.84 7.91 -15.38
CA VAL A 403 -18.94 8.11 -16.52
C VAL A 403 -19.73 8.65 -17.72
N SER A 404 -19.52 9.93 -18.03
CA SER A 404 -20.13 10.57 -19.18
C SER A 404 -19.50 10.11 -20.50
N SER A 405 -20.18 10.38 -21.63
CA SER A 405 -19.60 10.14 -22.97
C SER A 405 -18.28 10.90 -23.16
N ARG A 406 -18.14 12.10 -22.58
CA ARG A 406 -16.90 12.89 -22.63
C ARG A 406 -15.77 12.21 -21.87
N ASP A 407 -16.07 11.62 -20.70
CA ASP A 407 -15.09 10.86 -19.93
C ASP A 407 -14.62 9.65 -20.72
N ARG A 408 -15.53 8.90 -21.35
CA ARG A 408 -15.19 7.75 -22.21
C ARG A 408 -14.23 8.13 -23.33
N THR A 409 -14.49 9.23 -24.04
CA THR A 409 -13.58 9.72 -25.10
C THR A 409 -12.20 10.09 -24.55
N GLN A 410 -12.13 10.73 -23.37
CA GLN A 410 -10.85 11.07 -22.75
C GLN A 410 -10.08 9.84 -22.29
N ILE A 411 -10.77 8.86 -21.71
CA ILE A 411 -10.19 7.58 -21.29
C ILE A 411 -9.64 6.85 -22.53
N ALA A 412 -10.43 6.71 -23.60
CA ALA A 412 -10.00 6.07 -24.84
C ALA A 412 -8.72 6.70 -25.41
N ARG A 413 -8.65 8.04 -25.47
CA ARG A 413 -7.45 8.75 -25.95
C ARG A 413 -6.23 8.42 -25.09
N ARG A 414 -6.39 8.42 -23.77
CA ARG A 414 -5.27 8.17 -22.83
C ARG A 414 -4.79 6.75 -22.84
N ILE A 415 -5.68 5.78 -22.99
CA ILE A 415 -5.28 4.39 -23.16
C ILE A 415 -4.37 4.25 -24.40
N SER A 416 -4.69 4.91 -25.50
CA SER A 416 -3.81 4.93 -26.68
C SER A 416 -2.45 5.59 -26.41
N GLU A 417 -2.41 6.65 -25.61
CA GLU A 417 -1.16 7.34 -25.24
C GLU A 417 -0.29 6.50 -24.28
N ASP A 418 -0.88 5.94 -23.23
CA ASP A 418 -0.18 5.16 -22.21
C ASP A 418 0.27 3.78 -22.72
N PHE A 419 -0.27 3.31 -23.86
CA PHE A 419 0.09 2.07 -24.54
C PHE A 419 0.61 2.31 -25.98
N ALA A 420 1.18 3.50 -26.25
CA ALA A 420 1.62 3.89 -27.59
C ALA A 420 2.44 2.78 -28.28
N GLY A 421 1.98 2.35 -29.46
CA GLY A 421 2.57 1.27 -30.25
C GLY A 421 1.99 -0.13 -30.02
N GLN A 422 1.17 -0.35 -28.98
CA GLN A 422 0.59 -1.68 -28.63
C GLN A 422 -0.89 -1.82 -28.99
N CYS A 423 -1.51 -0.77 -29.55
CA CYS A 423 -2.93 -0.79 -29.92
C CYS A 423 -3.17 -1.28 -31.35
N GLN A 424 -2.11 -1.53 -32.14
CA GLN A 424 -2.19 -1.86 -33.57
C GLN A 424 -2.02 -3.35 -33.90
N ASP A 425 -1.54 -4.18 -32.96
CA ASP A 425 -1.25 -5.62 -33.16
C ASP A 425 -2.31 -6.55 -32.57
#